data_AF-A0A1F2UMV8-F1
#
_entry.id   AF-A0A1F2UMV8-F1
#
_cell.length_a   1.000
_cell.length_b   1.000
_cell.length_c   1.000
_cell.angle_alpha   90.00
_cell.angle_beta   90.00
_cell.angle_gamma   90.00
#
_symmetry.space_group_name_H-M   'P 1'
#
loop_
_entity.id
_entity.type
_entity.pdbx_description
1 polymer ?
#
loop_
_entity_poly.entity_id
_entity_poly.type
_entity_poly.pdbx_seq_one_letter_code
_entity_poly.pdbx_strand_id
1 'polypeptide(L)'
;MKVYTYSEARQQFATVLEEAGREGAVRIQRKDGQVFVVRPERTKASPLDVPALDLRLTRKEIVKFVHAGRRPTQQDRTALQPTARKTRRPTA
;
A
#
# COMPACT_ATOMS: atom_id res chain seq x y z
N MET A 1 -22.73 -16.06 -3.60
CA MET A 1 -23.11 -15.13 -4.69
C MET A 1 -24.48 -14.54 -4.39
N LYS A 2 -24.48 -13.45 -3.63
CA LYS A 2 -25.67 -12.70 -3.23
C LYS A 2 -26.32 -11.97 -4.41
N VAL A 3 -27.64 -11.75 -4.31
CA VAL A 3 -28.43 -11.02 -5.30
C VAL A 3 -29.01 -9.78 -4.63
N TYR A 4 -28.79 -8.62 -5.24
CA TYR A 4 -29.35 -7.33 -4.85
C TYR A 4 -30.37 -6.87 -5.87
N THR A 5 -31.38 -6.14 -5.44
CA THR A 5 -32.18 -5.33 -6.37
C THR A 5 -31.40 -4.09 -6.80
N TYR A 6 -31.76 -3.52 -7.95
CA TYR A 6 -31.16 -2.26 -8.42
C TYR A 6 -31.25 -1.13 -7.39
N SER A 7 -32.38 -1.01 -6.69
CA SER A 7 -32.58 0.04 -5.68
C SER A 7 -31.66 -0.14 -4.48
N GLU A 8 -31.52 -1.36 -3.96
CA GLU A 8 -30.61 -1.67 -2.85
C GLU A 8 -29.16 -1.43 -3.26
N ALA A 9 -28.77 -1.90 -4.46
CA ALA A 9 -27.42 -1.70 -4.96
C ALA A 9 -27.09 -0.22 -5.14
N ARG A 10 -28.06 0.61 -5.56
CA ARG A 10 -27.88 2.07 -5.66
C ARG A 10 -27.72 2.73 -4.29
N GLN A 11 -28.49 2.30 -3.29
CA GLN A 11 -28.44 2.88 -1.94
C GLN A 11 -27.18 2.46 -1.16
N GLN A 12 -26.69 1.24 -1.38
CA GLN A 12 -25.62 0.64 -0.60
C GLN A 12 -24.47 0.13 -1.48
N PHE A 13 -24.11 0.90 -2.51
CA PHE A 13 -23.16 0.43 -3.53
C PHE A 13 -21.78 0.08 -2.95
N ALA A 14 -21.33 0.81 -1.92
CA ALA A 14 -20.08 0.48 -1.21
C ALA A 14 -20.09 -0.94 -0.65
N THR A 15 -21.17 -1.33 0.05
CA THR A 15 -21.33 -2.68 0.61
C THR A 15 -21.37 -3.74 -0.49
N VAL A 16 -22.05 -3.46 -1.61
CA VAL A 16 -22.10 -4.36 -2.78
C VAL A 16 -20.69 -4.60 -3.34
N LEU A 17 -19.85 -3.56 -3.41
CA LEU A 17 -18.46 -3.69 -3.87
C LEU A 17 -17.59 -4.46 -2.88
N GLU A 18 -17.72 -4.22 -1.58
CA GLU A 18 -17.00 -4.98 -0.56
C GLU A 18 -17.35 -6.47 -0.59
N GLU A 19 -18.63 -6.79 -0.77
CA GLU A 19 -19.11 -8.16 -0.85
C GLU A 19 -18.68 -8.81 -2.18
N ALA A 20 -18.69 -8.07 -3.29
CA ALA A 20 -18.11 -8.51 -4.55
C ALA A 20 -16.61 -8.78 -4.42
N GLY A 21 -15.87 -7.96 -3.67
CA GLY A 21 -14.45 -8.14 -3.38
C GLY A 21 -14.18 -9.40 -2.55
N ARG A 22 -15.02 -9.67 -1.55
CA ARG A 22 -14.89 -10.85 -0.66
C ARG A 22 -15.35 -12.16 -1.30
N GLU A 23 -16.53 -12.18 -1.93
CA GLU A 23 -17.11 -13.38 -2.55
C GLU A 23 -16.64 -13.60 -4.00
N GLY A 24 -15.99 -12.60 -4.60
CA GLY A 24 -15.54 -12.62 -5.98
C GLY A 24 -16.59 -12.22 -7.02
N ALA A 25 -17.89 -12.22 -6.66
CA ALA A 25 -18.95 -11.63 -7.49
C ALA A 25 -20.29 -11.49 -6.74
N VAL A 26 -21.11 -10.54 -7.17
CA VAL A 26 -22.50 -10.34 -6.75
C VAL A 26 -23.41 -10.08 -7.97
N ARG A 27 -24.71 -10.39 -7.86
CA ARG A 27 -25.70 -10.11 -8.91
C ARG A 27 -26.54 -8.90 -8.53
N ILE A 28 -26.89 -8.09 -9.52
CA ILE A 28 -27.86 -7.00 -9.40
C ILE A 28 -29.02 -7.28 -10.36
N GLN A 29 -30.22 -7.45 -9.83
CA GLN A 29 -31.44 -7.68 -10.59
C GLN A 29 -32.25 -6.38 -10.70
N ARG A 30 -32.65 -6.05 -11.92
CA ARG A 30 -33.55 -4.94 -12.23
C ARG A 30 -35.00 -5.42 -12.33
N LYS A 31 -35.95 -4.50 -12.21
CA LYS A 31 -37.40 -4.79 -12.30
C LYS A 31 -37.83 -5.33 -13.66
N ASP A 32 -37.08 -5.03 -14.72
CA ASP A 32 -37.27 -5.54 -16.08
C ASP A 32 -36.73 -6.97 -16.26
N GLY A 33 -36.24 -7.60 -15.19
CA GLY A 33 -35.68 -8.95 -15.20
C GLY A 33 -34.21 -9.01 -15.60
N GLN A 34 -33.59 -7.90 -16.02
CA GLN A 34 -32.17 -7.88 -16.37
C GLN A 34 -31.31 -8.14 -15.13
N VAL A 35 -30.28 -8.96 -15.30
CA VAL A 35 -29.34 -9.32 -14.24
C VAL A 35 -27.93 -8.92 -14.65
N PHE A 36 -27.28 -8.10 -13.82
CA PHE A 36 -25.89 -7.69 -13.96
C PHE A 36 -25.03 -8.43 -12.96
N VAL A 37 -23.78 -8.72 -13.31
CA VAL A 37 -22.80 -9.32 -12.40
C VAL A 37 -21.70 -8.30 -12.14
N VAL A 38 -21.56 -7.91 -10.88
CA VAL A 38 -20.46 -7.08 -10.40
C VAL A 38 -19.38 -7.99 -9.85
N ARG A 39 -18.16 -7.84 -10.36
CA ARG A 39 -16.99 -8.60 -9.93
C ARG A 39 -15.79 -7.64 -9.81
N PRO A 40 -14.88 -7.86 -8.85
CA PRO A 40 -13.65 -7.09 -8.79
C PRO A 40 -12.84 -7.36 -10.06
N GLU A 41 -12.29 -6.30 -10.62
CA GLU A 41 -11.32 -6.43 -11.69
C GLU A 41 -10.02 -6.98 -11.11
N ARG A 42 -9.57 -8.13 -11.60
CA ARG A 42 -8.28 -8.68 -11.21
C ARG A 42 -7.20 -7.92 -11.96
N THR A 43 -6.57 -6.95 -11.31
CA THR A 43 -5.37 -6.30 -11.85
C THR A 43 -4.30 -7.37 -12.04
N LYS A 44 -3.87 -7.59 -13.29
CA LYS A 44 -2.89 -8.63 -13.64
C LYS A 44 -1.47 -8.29 -13.20
N ALA A 45 -1.19 -7.02 -12.94
CA ALA A 45 0.13 -6.50 -12.63
C ALA A 45 0.17 -6.05 -11.18
N SER A 46 1.23 -6.43 -10.47
CA SER A 46 1.55 -5.80 -9.18
C SER A 46 1.67 -4.29 -9.41
N PRO A 47 1.26 -3.43 -8.45
CA PRO A 47 1.59 -2.00 -8.53
C PRO A 47 3.11 -1.73 -8.64
N LEU A 48 3.94 -2.72 -8.29
CA LEU A 48 5.41 -2.69 -8.43
C LEU A 48 5.91 -3.39 -9.71
N ASP A 49 5.01 -3.90 -10.55
CA ASP A 49 5.32 -4.50 -11.85
C ASP A 49 5.53 -3.38 -12.88
N VAL A 50 6.73 -2.80 -12.84
CA VAL A 50 7.17 -1.74 -13.74
C VAL A 50 8.20 -2.29 -14.73
N PRO A 51 8.27 -1.76 -15.97
CA PRO A 51 9.28 -2.16 -16.94
C PRO A 51 10.70 -2.05 -16.36
N ALA A 52 11.54 -3.05 -16.62
CA ALA A 52 12.92 -3.03 -16.19
C ALA A 52 13.72 -1.95 -16.95
N LEU A 53 14.64 -1.29 -16.24
CA LEU A 53 15.59 -0.35 -16.84
C LEU A 53 16.95 -1.04 -17.02
N ASP A 54 17.41 -1.17 -18.27
CA ASP A 54 18.73 -1.73 -18.57
C ASP A 54 19.84 -0.68 -18.39
N LEU A 55 20.29 -0.53 -17.14
CA LEU A 55 21.40 0.34 -16.78
C LEU A 55 22.77 -0.33 -16.87
N ARG A 56 22.85 -1.59 -17.34
CA ARG A 56 24.08 -2.41 -17.34
C ARG A 56 24.79 -2.46 -15.98
N LEU A 57 24.05 -2.33 -14.89
CA LEU A 57 24.59 -2.37 -13.53
C LEU A 57 24.91 -3.80 -13.11
N THR A 58 26.06 -3.98 -12.47
CA THR A 58 26.43 -5.26 -11.88
C THR A 58 25.71 -5.48 -10.55
N ARG A 59 25.52 -6.75 -10.16
CA ARG A 59 24.97 -7.09 -8.83
C ARG A 59 25.76 -6.46 -7.68
N LYS A 60 27.08 -6.34 -7.82
CA LYS A 60 27.95 -5.75 -6.80
C LYS A 60 27.65 -4.25 -6.59
N GLU A 61 27.40 -3.52 -7.68
CA GLU A 61 27.05 -2.10 -7.63
C GLU A 61 25.68 -1.88 -6.99
N ILE A 62 24.69 -2.69 -7.33
CA ILE A 62 23.34 -2.62 -6.72
C ILE A 62 23.45 -2.78 -5.19
N VAL A 63 24.14 -3.84 -4.75
CA VAL A 63 24.33 -4.10 -3.30
C VAL A 63 25.08 -2.96 -2.62
N LYS A 64 26.11 -2.41 -3.28
CA LYS A 64 26.85 -1.23 -2.79
C LYS A 64 25.93 -0.02 -2.59
N PHE A 65 25.05 0.29 -3.55
CA PHE A 65 24.11 1.41 -3.44
C PHE A 65 23.08 1.19 -2.32
N VAL A 66 22.53 -0.01 -2.18
CA VAL A 66 21.60 -0.34 -1.07
C VAL A 66 22.28 -0.16 0.28
N HIS A 67 23.52 -0.63 0.44
CA HIS A 67 24.27 -0.42 1.68
C HIS A 67 24.55 1.05 1.94
N ALA A 68 24.89 1.83 0.91
CA ALA A 68 25.12 3.26 1.05
C ALA A 68 23.85 4.01 1.51
N GLY A 69 22.68 3.69 0.95
CA GLY A 69 21.40 4.31 1.32
C GLY A 69 20.92 3.94 2.73
N ARG A 70 21.35 2.80 3.29
CA ARG A 70 21.02 2.38 4.67
C ARG A 70 22.00 2.91 5.72
N ARG A 71 23.09 3.58 5.32
CA ARG A 71 24.01 4.19 6.29
C ARG A 71 23.34 5.42 6.88
N PRO A 72 23.30 5.57 8.22
CA PRO A 72 22.81 6.80 8.83
C PRO A 72 23.64 7.98 8.35
N THR A 73 22.95 9.05 7.97
CA THR A 73 23.58 10.27 7.50
C THR A 73 24.25 11.01 8.65
N GLN A 74 25.15 11.95 8.34
CA GLN A 74 25.80 12.82 9.34
C GLN A 74 24.75 13.57 10.19
N GLN A 75 23.58 13.87 9.60
CA GLN A 75 22.44 14.51 10.27
C GLN A 75 21.82 13.58 11.33
N ASP A 76 21.62 12.30 11.02
CA ASP A 76 21.13 11.28 11.97
C ASP A 76 22.10 11.09 13.15
N ARG A 77 23.41 11.16 12.87
CA ARG A 77 24.46 11.02 13.90
C ARG A 77 24.51 12.21 14.85
N THR A 78 24.21 13.42 14.37
CA THR A 78 24.22 14.63 15.19
C THR A 78 23.02 14.68 16.12
N ALA A 79 21.87 14.14 15.68
CA ALA A 79 20.65 14.04 16.50
C ALA A 79 20.74 13.03 17.66
N LEU A 80 21.68 12.08 17.61
CA LEU A 80 21.89 11.05 18.62
C LEU A 80 22.96 11.42 19.67
N GLN A 81 23.56 12.62 19.61
CA GLN A 81 24.52 13.04 20.65
C GLN A 81 23.78 13.40 21.95
N PRO A 82 24.02 12.68 23.07
CA PRO A 82 23.45 13.08 24.35
C PRO A 82 24.05 14.42 24.76
N THR A 83 23.19 15.42 25.00
CA THR A 83 23.63 16.73 25.48
C THR A 83 24.29 16.54 26.84
N ALA A 84 25.58 16.85 26.93
CA ALA A 84 26.36 16.70 28.16
C ALA A 84 25.73 17.54 29.28
N ARG A 85 25.11 16.88 30.26
CA ARG A 85 24.50 17.51 31.43
C ARG A 85 25.62 18.08 32.30
N LYS A 86 25.80 19.40 32.27
CA LYS A 86 26.78 20.15 33.07
C LYS A 86 26.50 19.93 34.56
N THR A 87 27.19 18.98 35.18
CA THR A 87 27.16 18.77 36.64
C THR A 87 27.80 19.97 37.33
N ARG A 88 26.97 20.83 37.92
CA ARG A 88 27.42 21.86 38.87
C ARG A 88 27.81 21.15 40.17
N ARG A 89 29.09 21.19 40.51
CA ARG A 89 29.65 20.72 41.78
C ARG A 89 29.45 21.84 42.83
N PRO A 90 28.79 21.62 43.98
CA PRO A 90 28.81 22.60 45.06
C PRO A 90 30.12 22.46 45.83
N THR A 91 30.83 23.57 46.02
CA THR A 91 31.94 23.69 46.98
C THR A 91 31.40 23.76 48.41
N ALA A 92 32.15 23.16 49.33
CA ALA A 92 31.89 23.04 50.76
C ALA A 92 31.90 24.39 51.49
#